data_AF-A0AAP7GW25-F1
#
_entry.id   AF-A0AAP7GW25-F1
#
_cell.length_a   1.000
_cell.length_b   1.000
_cell.length_c   1.000
_cell.angle_alpha   90.00
_cell.angle_beta   90.00
_cell.angle_gamma   90.00
#
_symmetry.space_group_name_H-M   'P 1'
#
loop_
_entity.id
_entity.type
_entity.pdbx_description
1 polymer ?
#
loop_
_entity_poly.entity_id
_entity_poly.type
_entity_poly.pdbx_seq_one_letter_code
_entity_poly.pdbx_strand_id
1 'polypeptide(L)'
;MKNAIILAAGKSTRFAPFTYEKPKGLFNVRNEVLVERQICQLKEAGIKDIYIVVGYMKEKFFYLEEKYNVKLIINNNFSNKGNIYSLYSARNFLANSFICCADHYFLKNPFLTLNKENISWRHCTYLPGKFREFAVSVSDANVITDLYIGGQNQIAMVGCAYFNQNFSNQFTQLLEKEIDDFGVSNLFWEEFYARHQKELTLYSNNLPSNYVLEFDSIEDLKQFDADFLQNVDSHIISNICHILKCTPQSIVDITVIQAGLTNISFAFSVNQIKYVYRHPGATAGNLIDRQTEIFAQYKAKDLNIDKSVIYIDQSGWKISYFIKNLANPNFLAKPEQLNKAMEYLRTIHKTDISDNTKCKYFDTIKEAKKLMHIASASKGDLFYEFNELISKIEDLNKYIEIDAQYLGIKKVLCHNDTYEPNFLVTEENDLYLIDWEYAGINYPANDIGCILSRGEYTDDQVQTYLTTYFGRELTFHERRHYIAYIALSAFYWFCWGLYKGSVGDDDGFFFLPAYRNCIKYIDKALDSYKYDEVNK
;
A
#
# COMPACT_ATOMS: atom_id res chain seq x y z
N MET A 1 35.43 17.44 -16.95
CA MET A 1 34.51 18.10 -16.01
C MET A 1 34.00 17.05 -15.05
N LYS A 2 34.09 17.27 -13.73
CA LYS A 2 33.57 16.31 -12.74
C LYS A 2 32.11 16.67 -12.42
N ASN A 3 31.21 15.70 -12.45
CA ASN A 3 29.80 15.88 -12.10
C ASN A 3 29.35 14.78 -11.13
N ALA A 4 28.10 14.84 -10.68
CA ALA A 4 27.52 13.81 -9.82
C ALA A 4 26.10 13.47 -10.25
N ILE A 5 25.74 12.20 -10.07
CA ILE A 5 24.39 11.66 -10.24
C ILE A 5 23.97 11.09 -8.89
N ILE A 6 22.87 11.62 -8.35
CA ILE A 6 22.24 11.17 -7.11
C ILE A 6 20.96 10.42 -7.46
N LEU A 7 20.86 9.15 -7.09
CA LEU A 7 19.68 8.32 -7.28
C LEU A 7 18.72 8.50 -6.09
N ALA A 8 17.51 9.03 -6.37
CA ALA A 8 16.50 9.38 -5.37
C ALA A 8 15.09 8.91 -5.74
N ALA A 9 14.96 7.99 -6.70
CA ALA A 9 13.67 7.64 -7.29
C ALA A 9 12.84 6.62 -6.49
N GLY A 10 13.47 5.88 -5.57
CA GLY A 10 12.85 4.77 -4.84
C GLY A 10 11.87 5.20 -3.74
N LYS A 11 10.88 4.34 -3.45
CA LYS A 11 9.88 4.56 -2.39
C LYS A 11 10.39 4.24 -0.98
N SER A 12 11.35 3.32 -0.84
CA SER A 12 11.87 2.85 0.45
C SER A 12 10.77 2.37 1.41
N THR A 13 10.01 1.36 0.99
CA THR A 13 8.83 0.83 1.72
C THR A 13 9.11 0.39 3.16
N ARG A 14 10.36 0.01 3.48
CA ARG A 14 10.81 -0.36 4.83
C ARG A 14 10.75 0.78 5.85
N PHE A 15 10.69 2.03 5.38
CA PHE A 15 10.60 3.24 6.22
C PHE A 15 9.17 3.78 6.34
N ALA A 16 8.18 2.98 5.94
CA ALA A 16 6.81 3.25 6.30
C ALA A 16 6.65 3.30 7.83
N PRO A 17 5.86 4.24 8.37
CA PRO A 17 4.90 5.09 7.66
C PRO A 17 5.44 6.41 7.12
N PHE A 18 6.67 6.80 7.47
CA PHE A 18 7.23 8.11 7.11
C PHE A 18 7.33 8.31 5.59
N THR A 19 7.58 7.23 4.86
CA THR A 19 7.62 7.28 3.40
C THR A 19 6.27 7.55 2.74
N TYR A 20 5.15 7.48 3.47
CA TYR A 20 3.85 7.92 2.94
C TYR A 20 3.70 9.44 2.90
N GLU A 21 4.50 10.16 3.70
CA GLU A 21 4.49 11.62 3.74
C GLU A 21 5.69 12.21 3.00
N LYS A 22 6.84 11.53 2.98
CA LYS A 22 8.10 12.11 2.49
C LYS A 22 9.08 11.03 1.99
N PRO A 23 9.70 11.18 0.81
CA PRO A 23 10.77 10.29 0.35
C PRO A 23 11.94 10.20 1.34
N LYS A 24 12.56 9.02 1.46
CA LYS A 24 13.67 8.79 2.41
C LYS A 24 14.82 9.78 2.22
N GLY A 25 15.19 10.11 0.98
CA GLY A 25 16.25 11.09 0.70
C GLY A 25 15.95 12.51 1.22
N LEU A 26 14.71 12.81 1.59
CA LEU A 26 14.28 14.06 2.21
C LEU A 26 14.07 13.97 3.72
N PHE A 27 14.41 12.84 4.35
CA PHE A 27 14.39 12.72 5.80
C PHE A 27 15.44 13.63 6.43
N ASN A 28 15.05 14.20 7.56
CA ASN A 28 15.89 15.02 8.39
C ASN A 28 16.56 14.14 9.45
N VAL A 29 17.88 14.02 9.38
CA VAL A 29 18.71 13.24 10.29
C VAL A 29 19.73 14.19 10.89
N ARG A 30 19.72 14.34 12.22
CA ARG A 30 20.55 15.32 12.96
C ARG A 30 20.43 16.76 12.44
N ASN A 31 19.20 17.20 12.16
CA ASN A 31 18.87 18.52 11.63
C ASN A 31 19.38 18.80 10.21
N GLU A 32 19.83 17.78 9.48
CA GLU A 32 20.21 17.87 8.07
C GLU A 32 19.34 16.97 7.20
N VAL A 33 18.83 17.50 6.09
CA VAL A 33 18.14 16.69 5.09
C VAL A 33 19.17 15.85 4.32
N LEU A 34 18.97 14.53 4.23
CA LEU A 34 19.96 13.60 3.66
C LEU A 34 20.51 14.03 2.29
N VAL A 35 19.62 14.33 1.34
CA VAL A 35 20.03 14.76 -0.01
C VAL A 35 20.67 16.15 0.01
N GLU A 36 20.20 17.08 0.85
CA GLU A 36 20.80 18.42 0.95
C GLU A 36 22.24 18.35 1.46
N ARG A 37 22.47 17.54 2.50
CA ARG A 37 23.81 17.29 3.04
C ARG A 37 24.74 16.76 1.95
N GLN A 38 24.29 15.79 1.17
CA GLN A 38 25.10 15.20 0.09
C GLN A 38 25.40 16.22 -1.02
N ILE A 39 24.43 17.06 -1.40
CA ILE A 39 24.63 18.16 -2.35
C ILE A 39 25.67 19.16 -1.83
N CYS A 40 25.59 19.56 -0.56
CA CYS A 40 26.56 20.46 0.06
C CYS A 40 27.97 19.87 0.06
N GLN A 41 28.11 18.59 0.40
CA GLN A 41 29.40 17.89 0.38
C GLN A 41 30.00 17.80 -1.04
N LEU A 42 29.19 17.50 -2.05
CA LEU A 42 29.64 17.51 -3.44
C LEU A 42 30.12 18.89 -3.89
N LYS A 43 29.38 19.95 -3.54
CA LYS A 43 29.76 21.33 -3.85
C LYS A 43 31.04 21.76 -3.16
N GLU A 44 31.22 21.41 -1.90
CA GLU A 44 32.45 21.65 -1.14
C GLU A 44 33.66 20.98 -1.81
N ALA A 45 33.48 19.80 -2.40
CA ALA A 45 34.49 19.12 -3.21
C ALA A 45 34.69 19.71 -4.62
N GLY A 46 34.04 20.83 -4.94
CA GLY A 46 34.17 21.54 -6.22
C GLY A 46 33.31 20.97 -7.35
N ILE A 47 32.35 20.09 -7.06
CA ILE A 47 31.43 19.52 -8.05
C ILE A 47 30.27 20.50 -8.26
N LYS A 48 30.20 21.07 -9.47
CA LYS A 48 29.17 22.07 -9.83
C LYS A 48 27.95 21.45 -10.50
N ASP A 49 28.18 20.51 -11.41
CA ASP A 49 27.11 19.84 -12.14
C ASP A 49 26.61 18.64 -11.32
N ILE A 50 25.45 18.78 -10.71
CA ILE A 50 24.81 17.74 -9.90
C ILE A 50 23.44 17.45 -10.50
N TYR A 51 23.22 16.17 -10.83
CA TYR A 51 21.99 15.65 -11.38
C TYR A 51 21.32 14.74 -10.36
N ILE A 52 20.03 14.91 -10.11
CA ILE A 52 19.29 14.09 -9.15
C ILE A 52 18.15 13.39 -9.88
N VAL A 53 18.18 12.06 -9.87
CA VAL A 53 17.16 11.23 -10.50
C VAL A 53 16.03 10.98 -9.51
N VAL A 54 14.87 11.58 -9.76
CA VAL A 54 13.69 11.56 -8.87
C VAL A 54 12.55 10.76 -9.50
N GLY A 55 11.70 10.16 -8.66
CA GLY A 55 10.61 9.29 -9.09
C GLY A 55 9.43 9.36 -8.13
N TYR A 56 9.49 8.60 -7.04
CA TYR A 56 8.49 8.64 -5.98
C TYR A 56 8.37 10.03 -5.33
N MET A 57 7.16 10.61 -5.34
CA MET A 57 6.87 11.98 -4.85
C MET A 57 7.88 13.04 -5.34
N LYS A 58 8.29 12.95 -6.61
CA LYS A 58 9.33 13.79 -7.24
C LYS A 58 9.13 15.29 -7.01
N GLU A 59 7.89 15.76 -6.94
CA GLU A 59 7.54 17.16 -6.69
C GLU A 59 8.13 17.71 -5.38
N LYS A 60 8.33 16.86 -4.38
CA LYS A 60 8.95 17.25 -3.10
C LYS A 60 10.44 17.58 -3.23
N PHE A 61 11.09 17.20 -4.33
CA PHE A 61 12.50 17.53 -4.60
C PHE A 61 12.67 18.81 -5.43
N PHE A 62 11.61 19.39 -6.02
CA PHE A 62 11.72 20.49 -6.99
C PHE A 62 12.42 21.73 -6.44
N TYR A 63 12.24 22.02 -5.15
CA TYR A 63 12.89 23.17 -4.50
C TYR A 63 14.44 23.09 -4.52
N LEU A 64 15.02 21.91 -4.72
CA LEU A 64 16.47 21.74 -4.77
C LEU A 64 17.10 22.45 -5.97
N GLU A 65 16.41 22.58 -7.10
CA GLU A 65 16.94 23.27 -8.28
C GLU A 65 17.21 24.74 -7.97
N GLU A 66 16.26 25.44 -7.36
CA GLU A 66 16.42 26.86 -6.99
C GLU A 66 17.42 27.03 -5.84
N LYS A 67 17.26 26.22 -4.77
CA LYS A 67 18.09 26.34 -3.56
C LYS A 67 19.55 26.00 -3.80
N TYR A 68 19.83 25.00 -4.65
CA TYR A 68 21.17 24.46 -4.85
C TYR A 68 21.66 24.49 -6.30
N ASN A 69 20.92 25.03 -7.27
CA ASN A 69 21.34 25.04 -8.68
C ASN A 69 21.75 23.65 -9.20
N VAL A 70 20.99 22.62 -8.79
CA VAL A 70 21.11 21.24 -9.29
C VAL A 70 20.11 21.02 -10.42
N LYS A 71 20.21 19.90 -11.14
CA LYS A 71 19.28 19.53 -12.22
C LYS A 71 18.52 18.27 -11.85
N LEU A 72 17.19 18.28 -11.95
CA LEU A 72 16.38 17.11 -11.70
C LEU A 72 16.12 16.32 -12.99
N ILE A 73 16.15 15.00 -12.86
CA ILE A 73 15.83 14.05 -13.93
C ILE A 73 14.68 13.18 -13.44
N ILE A 74 13.56 13.20 -14.16
CA ILE A 74 12.37 12.46 -13.75
C ILE A 74 12.42 11.04 -14.35
N ASN A 75 12.44 10.03 -13.47
CA ASN A 75 12.21 8.63 -13.82
C ASN A 75 10.76 8.25 -13.47
N ASN A 76 9.87 8.25 -14.46
CA ASN A 76 8.47 7.85 -14.28
C ASN A 76 8.27 6.33 -14.13
N ASN A 77 9.29 5.52 -14.45
CA ASN A 77 9.23 4.05 -14.39
C ASN A 77 9.81 3.50 -13.07
N PHE A 78 9.96 4.33 -12.04
CA PHE A 78 10.61 3.97 -10.77
C PHE A 78 9.91 2.82 -10.01
N SER A 79 8.61 2.61 -10.23
CA SER A 79 7.84 1.57 -9.51
C SER A 79 8.09 0.16 -10.04
N ASN A 80 8.50 0.03 -11.30
CA ASN A 80 8.53 -1.24 -12.03
C ASN A 80 9.95 -1.64 -12.47
N LYS A 81 10.97 -0.84 -12.10
CA LYS A 81 12.36 -1.00 -12.58
C LYS A 81 13.34 -0.76 -11.42
N GLY A 82 14.50 -1.39 -11.51
CA GLY A 82 15.59 -1.28 -10.53
C GLY A 82 16.34 0.05 -10.60
N ASN A 83 17.34 0.23 -9.73
CA ASN A 83 18.10 1.49 -9.68
C ASN A 83 18.91 1.73 -10.98
N ILE A 84 19.20 0.69 -11.77
CA ILE A 84 19.89 0.80 -13.05
C ILE A 84 19.10 1.66 -14.04
N TYR A 85 17.76 1.57 -14.03
CA TYR A 85 16.95 2.38 -14.93
C TYR A 85 16.92 3.86 -14.53
N SER A 86 17.10 4.15 -13.24
CA SER A 86 17.32 5.52 -12.78
C SER A 86 18.67 6.04 -13.30
N LEU A 87 19.72 5.22 -13.27
CA LEU A 87 21.02 5.58 -13.86
C LEU A 87 20.95 5.73 -15.39
N TYR A 88 20.21 4.85 -16.08
CA TYR A 88 19.94 4.93 -17.52
C TYR A 88 19.24 6.24 -17.92
N SER A 89 18.32 6.71 -17.08
CA SER A 89 17.63 8.00 -17.30
C SER A 89 18.61 9.19 -17.27
N ALA A 90 19.73 9.04 -16.58
CA ALA A 90 20.80 10.03 -16.49
C ALA A 90 22.02 9.76 -17.40
N ARG A 91 21.95 8.75 -18.28
CA ARG A 91 23.11 8.26 -19.05
C ARG A 91 23.84 9.33 -19.87
N ASN A 92 23.10 10.30 -20.42
CA ASN A 92 23.67 11.41 -21.20
C ASN A 92 24.55 12.37 -20.39
N PHE A 93 24.53 12.22 -19.06
CA PHE A 93 25.34 13.00 -18.13
C PHE A 93 26.46 12.18 -17.50
N LEU A 94 26.61 10.89 -17.83
CA LEU A 94 27.73 10.07 -17.36
C LEU A 94 29.04 10.52 -18.05
N ALA A 95 30.03 10.89 -17.23
CA ALA A 95 31.31 11.43 -17.68
C ALA A 95 32.41 11.11 -16.64
N ASN A 96 32.93 12.11 -15.94
CA ASN A 96 33.73 11.90 -14.73
C ASN A 96 32.79 12.08 -13.54
N SER A 97 32.01 11.05 -13.24
CA SER A 97 30.79 11.13 -12.45
C SER A 97 30.92 10.42 -11.11
N PHE A 98 30.51 11.08 -10.03
CA PHE A 98 30.14 10.38 -8.80
C PHE A 98 28.73 9.78 -8.93
N ILE A 99 28.55 8.52 -8.55
CA ILE A 99 27.25 7.85 -8.49
C ILE A 99 26.90 7.64 -7.02
N CYS A 100 25.82 8.27 -6.57
CA CYS A 100 25.40 8.29 -5.16
C CYS A 100 23.94 7.87 -5.01
N CYS A 101 23.57 7.38 -3.82
CA CYS A 101 22.17 7.22 -3.43
C CYS A 101 21.80 8.35 -2.46
N ALA A 102 20.61 8.92 -2.61
CA ALA A 102 20.15 10.08 -1.83
C ALA A 102 19.93 9.77 -0.34
N ASP A 103 19.90 8.49 0.04
CA ASP A 103 19.63 8.02 1.39
C ASP A 103 20.87 7.57 2.17
N HIS A 104 22.06 7.78 1.60
CA HIS A 104 23.33 7.58 2.30
C HIS A 104 23.67 8.80 3.19
N TYR A 105 23.99 8.55 4.45
CA TYR A 105 24.51 9.57 5.36
C TYR A 105 26.04 9.45 5.48
N PHE A 106 26.76 10.42 4.96
CA PHE A 106 28.23 10.48 5.09
C PHE A 106 28.63 11.31 6.32
N LEU A 107 29.32 10.70 7.28
CA LEU A 107 29.79 11.40 8.50
C LEU A 107 30.77 12.53 8.19
N LYS A 108 31.67 12.28 7.24
CA LYS A 108 32.64 13.24 6.69
C LYS A 108 32.48 13.29 5.18
N ASN A 109 32.93 14.35 4.55
CA ASN A 109 32.80 14.52 3.10
C ASN A 109 33.70 13.51 2.34
N PRO A 110 33.15 12.46 1.70
CA PRO A 110 33.95 11.44 1.01
C PRO A 110 34.55 11.96 -0.31
N PHE A 111 33.99 13.04 -0.85
CA PHE A 111 34.28 13.57 -2.18
C PHE A 111 35.56 14.44 -2.22
N LEU A 112 36.12 14.78 -1.05
CA LEU A 112 37.37 15.55 -0.95
C LEU A 112 38.61 14.75 -1.35
N THR A 113 38.51 13.42 -1.41
CA THR A 113 39.65 12.55 -1.74
C THR A 113 40.08 12.77 -3.19
N LEU A 114 41.35 13.13 -3.39
CA LEU A 114 41.92 13.38 -4.71
C LEU A 114 42.14 12.07 -5.49
N ASN A 115 41.25 11.80 -6.45
CA ASN A 115 41.46 10.75 -7.46
C ASN A 115 42.45 11.22 -8.55
N LYS A 116 43.74 11.27 -8.23
CA LYS A 116 44.79 11.81 -9.11
C LYS A 116 44.96 11.01 -10.41
N GLU A 117 44.81 9.70 -10.33
CA GLU A 117 44.98 8.79 -11.47
C GLU A 117 43.70 8.67 -12.32
N ASN A 118 42.62 9.33 -11.90
CA ASN A 118 41.31 9.31 -12.56
C ASN A 118 40.80 7.88 -12.83
N ILE A 119 41.04 6.96 -11.90
CA ILE A 119 40.56 5.57 -11.99
C ILE A 119 39.11 5.49 -11.54
N SER A 120 38.33 4.60 -12.15
CA SER A 120 36.97 4.31 -11.69
C SER A 120 37.01 3.43 -10.45
N TRP A 121 36.24 3.78 -9.43
CA TRP A 121 36.29 3.07 -8.15
C TRP A 121 34.92 2.96 -7.50
N ARG A 122 34.81 2.02 -6.56
CA ARG A 122 33.66 1.84 -5.68
C ARG A 122 34.12 1.89 -4.25
N HIS A 123 33.40 2.63 -3.40
CA HIS A 123 33.68 2.54 -1.97
C HIS A 123 33.37 1.15 -1.44
N CYS A 124 34.32 0.63 -0.67
CA CYS A 124 34.25 -0.69 -0.07
C CYS A 124 34.63 -0.63 1.41
N THR A 125 34.04 -1.50 2.22
CA THR A 125 34.42 -1.65 3.62
C THR A 125 34.28 -3.09 4.08
N TYR A 126 35.03 -3.47 5.11
CA TYR A 126 34.86 -4.77 5.73
C TYR A 126 33.65 -4.74 6.67
N LEU A 127 32.68 -5.61 6.43
CA LEU A 127 31.49 -5.74 7.26
C LEU A 127 31.58 -7.03 8.11
N PRO A 128 31.64 -6.92 9.46
CA PRO A 128 31.56 -8.09 10.33
C PRO A 128 30.12 -8.60 10.43
N GLY A 129 29.97 -9.91 10.69
CA GLY A 129 28.66 -10.54 10.77
C GLY A 129 28.00 -10.69 9.41
N LYS A 130 26.71 -11.04 9.40
CA LYS A 130 25.91 -11.19 8.17
C LYS A 130 25.35 -9.85 7.72
N PHE A 131 25.37 -9.61 6.43
CA PHE A 131 24.92 -8.36 5.81
C PHE A 131 24.26 -8.62 4.45
N ARG A 132 23.58 -7.62 3.86
CA ARG A 132 22.74 -7.77 2.66
C ARG A 132 23.29 -7.08 1.41
N GLU A 133 24.26 -6.18 1.61
CA GLU A 133 24.99 -5.43 0.62
C GLU A 133 25.76 -6.36 -0.33
N PHE A 134 26.23 -5.82 -1.45
CA PHE A 134 27.01 -6.57 -2.43
C PHE A 134 28.42 -6.84 -1.88
N ALA A 135 28.67 -8.08 -1.50
CA ALA A 135 29.99 -8.50 -1.12
C ALA A 135 30.92 -8.64 -2.33
N VAL A 136 32.23 -8.44 -2.10
CA VAL A 136 33.21 -8.42 -3.19
C VAL A 136 34.50 -9.15 -2.84
N SER A 137 35.12 -9.72 -3.87
CA SER A 137 36.53 -10.13 -3.86
C SER A 137 37.38 -9.01 -4.45
N VAL A 138 38.56 -8.79 -3.87
CA VAL A 138 39.47 -7.72 -4.28
C VAL A 138 40.88 -8.31 -4.49
N SER A 139 41.52 -7.99 -5.62
CA SER A 139 42.88 -8.42 -5.91
C SER A 139 43.94 -7.59 -5.17
N ASP A 140 45.20 -8.04 -5.19
CA ASP A 140 46.34 -7.29 -4.62
C ASP A 140 46.53 -5.90 -5.24
N ALA A 141 46.01 -5.67 -6.45
CA ALA A 141 46.01 -4.38 -7.13
C ALA A 141 44.75 -3.53 -6.80
N ASN A 142 43.99 -3.91 -5.78
CA ASN A 142 42.70 -3.33 -5.39
C ASN A 142 41.61 -3.40 -6.45
N VAL A 143 41.71 -4.28 -7.45
CA VAL A 143 40.64 -4.45 -8.46
C VAL A 143 39.54 -5.35 -7.90
N ILE A 144 38.29 -4.95 -8.05
CA ILE A 144 37.14 -5.79 -7.68
C ILE A 144 37.00 -6.89 -8.72
N THR A 145 37.14 -8.16 -8.30
CA THR A 145 37.19 -9.32 -9.22
C THR A 145 35.90 -10.12 -9.26
N ASP A 146 35.14 -10.11 -8.17
CA ASP A 146 33.90 -10.87 -8.01
C ASP A 146 32.90 -10.10 -7.16
N LEU A 147 31.61 -10.37 -7.37
CA LEU A 147 30.49 -9.76 -6.65
C LEU A 147 29.47 -10.82 -6.25
N TYR A 148 28.97 -10.74 -5.02
CA TYR A 148 27.96 -11.64 -4.46
C TYR A 148 26.86 -10.84 -3.75
N ILE A 149 25.61 -11.29 -3.86
CA ILE A 149 24.48 -10.67 -3.14
C ILE A 149 24.51 -11.12 -1.68
N GLY A 150 24.67 -10.17 -0.75
CA GLY A 150 24.82 -10.45 0.67
C GLY A 150 26.19 -11.05 1.00
N GLY A 151 26.46 -11.17 2.30
CA GLY A 151 27.74 -11.69 2.74
C GLY A 151 27.86 -11.92 4.23
N GLN A 152 29.02 -12.45 4.62
CA GLN A 152 29.40 -12.59 6.02
C GLN A 152 30.90 -12.37 6.22
N ASN A 153 31.28 -11.51 7.16
CA ASN A 153 32.69 -11.30 7.54
C ASN A 153 33.62 -11.01 6.34
N GLN A 154 33.20 -10.14 5.42
CA GLN A 154 33.90 -9.89 4.16
C GLN A 154 33.75 -8.44 3.70
N ILE A 155 34.47 -8.07 2.63
CA ILE A 155 34.40 -6.74 2.04
C ILE A 155 33.06 -6.59 1.28
N ALA A 156 32.40 -5.45 1.44
CA ALA A 156 31.16 -5.10 0.76
C ALA A 156 31.27 -3.73 0.07
N MET A 157 30.53 -3.56 -1.03
CA MET A 157 30.30 -2.26 -1.66
C MET A 157 29.35 -1.42 -0.80
N VAL A 158 29.75 -0.20 -0.44
CA VAL A 158 28.99 0.72 0.44
C VAL A 158 29.14 2.16 0.00
N GLY A 159 28.13 3.01 0.11
CA GLY A 159 28.27 4.43 -0.26
C GLY A 159 28.34 4.69 -1.76
N CYS A 160 29.20 5.63 -2.19
CA CYS A 160 29.25 6.09 -3.58
C CYS A 160 30.28 5.34 -4.46
N ALA A 161 30.13 5.50 -5.77
CA ALA A 161 31.09 5.10 -6.79
C ALA A 161 31.58 6.33 -7.57
N TYR A 162 32.70 6.18 -8.26
CA TYR A 162 33.20 7.14 -9.24
C TYR A 162 33.45 6.45 -10.57
N PHE A 163 32.84 6.95 -11.63
CA PHE A 163 33.09 6.52 -13.00
C PHE A 163 33.92 7.59 -13.70
N ASN A 164 35.06 7.20 -14.25
CA ASN A 164 35.79 8.04 -15.18
C ASN A 164 35.13 8.02 -16.57
N GLN A 165 35.56 8.95 -17.44
CA GLN A 165 34.95 9.10 -18.77
C GLN A 165 34.94 7.80 -19.59
N ASN A 166 36.03 7.03 -19.57
CA ASN A 166 36.13 5.81 -20.35
C ASN A 166 35.15 4.75 -19.85
N PHE A 167 35.10 4.55 -18.54
CA PHE A 167 34.16 3.65 -17.89
C PHE A 167 32.71 4.08 -18.18
N SER A 168 32.40 5.37 -18.03
CA SER A 168 31.07 5.92 -18.33
C SER A 168 30.64 5.66 -19.77
N ASN A 169 31.53 5.84 -20.74
CA ASN A 169 31.23 5.59 -22.15
C ASN A 169 30.95 4.10 -22.41
N GLN A 170 31.82 3.21 -21.92
CA GLN A 170 31.64 1.76 -22.08
C GLN A 170 30.39 1.25 -21.37
N PHE A 171 30.19 1.66 -20.12
CA PHE A 171 29.01 1.33 -19.33
C PHE A 171 27.73 1.77 -20.03
N THR A 172 27.70 2.99 -20.58
CA THR A 172 26.54 3.51 -21.31
C THR A 172 26.25 2.71 -22.58
N GLN A 173 27.28 2.35 -23.36
CA GLN A 173 27.12 1.56 -24.57
C GLN A 173 26.53 0.16 -24.28
N LEU A 174 27.06 -0.51 -23.25
CA LEU A 174 26.53 -1.80 -22.80
C LEU A 174 25.09 -1.66 -22.30
N LEU A 175 24.84 -0.63 -21.51
CA LEU A 175 23.52 -0.39 -20.94
C LEU A 175 22.48 -0.07 -22.02
N GLU A 176 22.79 0.78 -23.00
CA GLU A 176 21.88 1.08 -24.10
C GLU A 176 21.55 -0.13 -24.98
N LYS A 177 22.48 -1.07 -25.09
CA LYS A 177 22.27 -2.32 -25.84
C LYS A 177 21.33 -3.28 -25.10
N GLU A 178 21.39 -3.33 -23.78
CA GLU A 178 20.77 -4.39 -22.98
C GLU A 178 19.60 -3.92 -22.11
N ILE A 179 19.33 -2.61 -21.98
CA ILE A 179 18.32 -2.11 -21.04
C ILE A 179 16.90 -2.64 -21.32
N ASP A 180 16.61 -2.92 -22.59
CA ASP A 180 15.33 -3.47 -23.06
C ASP A 180 15.32 -5.00 -23.07
N ASP A 181 16.45 -5.65 -22.75
CA ASP A 181 16.51 -7.11 -22.58
C ASP A 181 15.77 -7.55 -21.31
N PHE A 182 15.23 -8.76 -21.38
CA PHE A 182 14.40 -9.32 -20.32
C PHE A 182 15.14 -9.31 -18.95
N GLY A 183 14.53 -8.62 -17.98
CA GLY A 183 15.02 -8.56 -16.59
C GLY A 183 16.17 -7.59 -16.34
N VAL A 184 16.83 -7.02 -17.35
CA VAL A 184 17.96 -6.09 -17.14
C VAL A 184 17.52 -4.81 -16.45
N SER A 185 16.38 -4.24 -16.86
CA SER A 185 15.83 -3.04 -16.24
C SER A 185 15.40 -3.20 -14.77
N ASN A 186 15.36 -4.42 -14.24
CA ASN A 186 15.05 -4.71 -12.83
C ASN A 186 16.29 -4.79 -11.93
N LEU A 187 17.49 -4.78 -12.51
CA LEU A 187 18.73 -4.96 -11.77
C LEU A 187 19.12 -3.72 -10.96
N PHE A 188 19.96 -3.95 -9.96
CA PHE A 188 20.87 -2.92 -9.46
C PHE A 188 21.98 -2.66 -10.49
N TRP A 189 22.49 -1.44 -10.55
CA TRP A 189 23.59 -1.12 -11.46
C TRP A 189 24.87 -1.88 -11.10
N GLU A 190 25.04 -2.23 -9.82
CA GLU A 190 26.11 -3.11 -9.33
C GLU A 190 25.99 -4.54 -9.91
N GLU A 191 24.77 -5.08 -10.02
CA GLU A 191 24.52 -6.38 -10.65
C GLU A 191 24.78 -6.32 -12.16
N PHE A 192 24.40 -5.20 -12.80
CA PHE A 192 24.72 -4.97 -14.21
C PHE A 192 26.24 -4.89 -14.43
N TYR A 193 26.97 -4.17 -13.56
CA TYR A 193 28.42 -4.15 -13.56
C TYR A 193 29.03 -5.55 -13.43
N ALA A 194 28.51 -6.38 -12.50
CA ALA A 194 29.03 -7.73 -12.29
C ALA A 194 28.96 -8.61 -13.54
N ARG A 195 27.94 -8.43 -14.39
CA ARG A 195 27.81 -9.14 -15.67
C ARG A 195 28.88 -8.73 -16.70
N HIS A 196 29.40 -7.51 -16.57
CA HIS A 196 30.31 -6.86 -17.51
C HIS A 196 31.67 -6.52 -16.86
N GLN A 197 32.05 -7.23 -15.79
CA GLN A 197 33.28 -6.94 -15.03
C GLN A 197 34.58 -7.17 -15.82
N LYS A 198 34.50 -7.86 -16.97
CA LYS A 198 35.64 -8.05 -17.87
C LYS A 198 35.87 -6.82 -18.76
N GLU A 199 34.79 -6.13 -19.11
CA GLU A 199 34.77 -4.91 -19.89
C GLU A 199 34.96 -3.67 -19.01
N LEU A 200 34.48 -3.74 -17.76
CA LEU A 200 34.40 -2.62 -16.82
C LEU A 200 35.26 -2.89 -15.59
N THR A 201 36.30 -2.09 -15.38
CA THR A 201 37.18 -2.21 -14.20
C THR A 201 36.78 -1.21 -13.12
N LEU A 202 36.43 -1.70 -11.92
CA LEU A 202 36.32 -0.89 -10.71
C LEU A 202 37.40 -1.26 -9.70
N TYR A 203 38.03 -0.24 -9.13
CA TYR A 203 38.95 -0.39 -8.01
C TYR A 203 38.20 -0.23 -6.68
N SER A 204 38.58 -1.00 -5.68
CA SER A 204 38.14 -0.87 -4.30
C SER A 204 38.76 0.38 -3.67
N ASN A 205 37.92 1.30 -3.23
CA ASN A 205 38.32 2.47 -2.44
C ASN A 205 37.88 2.27 -0.99
N ASN A 206 38.79 1.74 -0.17
CA ASN A 206 38.50 1.34 1.19
C ASN A 206 38.16 2.53 2.11
N LEU A 207 36.98 2.47 2.73
CA LEU A 207 36.55 3.39 3.79
C LEU A 207 36.46 2.68 5.14
N PRO A 208 36.69 3.40 6.25
CA PRO A 208 36.32 2.92 7.58
C PRO A 208 34.83 2.57 7.63
N SER A 209 34.47 1.50 8.35
CA SER A 209 33.10 0.95 8.40
C SER A 209 32.05 1.93 8.94
N ASN A 210 32.45 2.95 9.69
CA ASN A 210 31.56 3.97 10.23
C ASN A 210 31.43 5.23 9.34
N TYR A 211 32.05 5.26 8.16
CA TYR A 211 32.14 6.49 7.37
C TYR A 211 30.85 6.78 6.57
N VAL A 212 30.19 5.73 6.11
CA VAL A 212 28.90 5.77 5.41
C VAL A 212 27.88 5.03 6.25
N LEU A 213 26.75 5.66 6.52
CA LEU A 213 25.64 5.03 7.21
C LEU A 213 24.48 4.86 6.22
N GLU A 214 24.11 3.61 6.00
CA GLU A 214 22.96 3.21 5.21
C GLU A 214 21.88 2.72 6.17
N PHE A 215 20.85 3.53 6.40
CA PHE A 215 19.77 3.14 7.31
C PHE A 215 18.87 2.12 6.60
N ASP A 216 18.73 0.93 7.14
CA ASP A 216 17.91 -0.13 6.55
C ASP A 216 16.52 -0.26 7.19
N SER A 217 16.39 0.24 8.42
CA SER A 217 15.18 0.29 9.22
C SER A 217 15.03 1.61 9.98
N ILE A 218 13.82 1.85 10.52
CA ILE A 218 13.55 3.00 11.40
C ILE A 218 14.37 2.88 12.69
N GLU A 219 14.54 1.67 13.20
CA GLU A 219 15.34 1.38 14.39
C GLU A 219 16.81 1.77 14.20
N ASP A 220 17.43 1.45 13.06
CA ASP A 220 18.81 1.86 12.76
C ASP A 220 18.96 3.38 12.80
N LEU A 221 17.97 4.08 12.23
CA LEU A 221 17.96 5.53 12.18
C LEU A 221 17.77 6.13 13.57
N LYS A 222 16.84 5.60 14.39
CA LYS A 222 16.64 6.01 15.79
C LYS A 222 17.87 5.74 16.66
N GLN A 223 18.60 4.66 16.41
CA GLN A 223 19.84 4.36 17.13
C GLN A 223 20.94 5.39 16.84
N PHE A 224 20.98 5.91 15.61
CA PHE A 224 21.94 6.94 15.20
C PHE A 224 21.53 8.36 15.59
N ASP A 225 20.24 8.68 15.49
CA ASP A 225 19.61 9.95 15.84
C ASP A 225 18.37 9.68 16.71
N ALA A 226 18.55 9.75 18.03
CA ALA A 226 17.48 9.52 19.00
C ALA A 226 16.32 10.52 18.85
N ASP A 227 16.59 11.69 18.26
CA ASP A 227 15.61 12.75 18.02
C ASP A 227 14.96 12.65 16.62
N PHE A 228 15.25 11.60 15.85
CA PHE A 228 14.71 11.44 14.49
C PHE A 228 13.19 11.61 14.42
N LEU A 229 12.44 10.99 15.35
CA LEU A 229 10.97 11.08 15.34
C LEU A 229 10.46 12.51 15.60
N GLN A 230 11.26 13.34 16.25
CA GLN A 230 11.00 14.76 16.43
C GLN A 230 11.38 15.56 15.18
N ASN A 231 12.45 15.16 14.50
CA ASN A 231 13.04 15.89 13.36
C ASN A 231 12.41 15.55 12.00
N VAL A 232 11.83 14.35 11.83
CA VAL A 232 11.31 13.83 10.56
C VAL A 232 10.16 14.68 9.98
N ASP A 233 9.54 15.53 10.83
CA ASP A 233 8.42 16.41 10.48
C ASP A 233 7.30 15.58 9.81
N SER A 234 6.69 14.73 10.65
CA SER A 234 5.65 13.78 10.27
C SER A 234 4.34 14.16 10.94
N HIS A 235 3.30 14.37 10.14
CA HIS A 235 1.98 14.66 10.68
C HIS A 235 1.37 13.42 11.32
N ILE A 236 1.72 12.21 10.84
CA ILE A 236 1.37 10.94 11.47
C ILE A 236 1.85 10.91 12.93
N ILE A 237 3.13 11.21 13.20
CA ILE A 237 3.66 11.23 14.58
C ILE A 237 3.01 12.32 15.42
N SER A 238 2.83 13.50 14.84
CA SER A 238 2.16 14.63 15.51
C SER A 238 0.75 14.26 15.93
N ASN A 239 0.00 13.57 15.06
CA ASN A 239 -1.34 13.08 15.34
C ASN A 239 -1.35 12.02 16.45
N ILE A 240 -0.46 11.02 16.38
CA ILE A 240 -0.32 9.99 17.42
C ILE A 240 -0.06 10.63 18.78
N CYS A 241 0.91 11.55 18.87
CA CYS A 241 1.25 12.26 20.10
C CYS A 241 0.07 13.09 20.63
N HIS A 242 -0.64 13.78 19.73
CA HIS A 242 -1.79 14.59 20.09
C HIS A 242 -2.94 13.74 20.65
N ILE A 243 -3.26 12.61 20.02
CA ILE A 243 -4.39 11.75 20.40
C ILE A 243 -4.07 10.91 21.63
N LEU A 244 -2.90 10.27 21.67
CA LEU A 244 -2.49 9.40 22.78
C LEU A 244 -1.84 10.17 23.95
N LYS A 245 -1.69 11.49 23.83
CA LYS A 245 -1.03 12.36 24.82
C LYS A 245 0.36 11.84 25.21
N CYS A 246 1.15 11.48 24.20
CA CYS A 246 2.49 10.93 24.37
C CYS A 246 3.54 11.78 23.66
N THR A 247 4.82 11.43 23.82
CA THR A 247 5.95 12.09 23.15
C THR A 247 6.45 11.23 21.99
N PRO A 248 7.08 11.81 20.94
CA PRO A 248 7.61 11.04 19.82
C PRO A 248 8.55 9.90 20.26
N GLN A 249 9.39 10.13 21.26
CA GLN A 249 10.33 9.14 21.80
C GLN A 249 9.66 7.91 22.41
N SER A 250 8.41 8.04 22.88
CA SER A 250 7.63 6.94 23.45
C SER A 250 7.06 5.97 22.40
N ILE A 251 7.11 6.35 21.12
CA ILE A 251 6.63 5.53 20.00
C ILE A 251 7.73 4.53 19.58
N VAL A 252 7.45 3.26 19.78
CA VAL A 252 8.38 2.13 19.51
C VAL A 252 7.67 1.00 18.75
N ASP A 253 8.41 -0.02 18.33
CA ASP A 253 7.90 -1.22 17.65
C ASP A 253 7.02 -0.93 16.43
N ILE A 254 7.45 0.01 15.58
CA ILE A 254 6.69 0.36 14.37
C ILE A 254 6.81 -0.79 13.37
N THR A 255 5.68 -1.34 12.93
CA THR A 255 5.66 -2.44 11.96
C THR A 255 4.48 -2.29 11.01
N VAL A 256 4.73 -2.31 9.70
CA VAL A 256 3.67 -2.29 8.69
C VAL A 256 2.87 -3.58 8.78
N ILE A 257 1.54 -3.48 8.88
CA ILE A 257 0.62 -4.63 8.90
C ILE A 257 0.12 -4.92 7.50
N GLN A 258 -0.39 -3.88 6.82
CA GLN A 258 -1.04 -4.03 5.52
C GLN A 258 -0.82 -2.76 4.70
N ALA A 259 -0.54 -2.95 3.41
CA ALA A 259 -0.54 -1.87 2.44
C ALA A 259 -1.47 -2.26 1.28
N GLY A 260 -2.58 -1.55 1.13
CA GLY A 260 -3.54 -1.73 0.04
C GLY A 260 -3.86 -0.42 -0.68
N LEU A 261 -4.75 -0.47 -1.67
CA LEU A 261 -5.18 0.72 -2.43
C LEU A 261 -5.90 1.76 -1.57
N THR A 262 -6.80 1.30 -0.70
CA THR A 262 -7.70 2.18 0.06
C THR A 262 -7.09 2.64 1.37
N ASN A 263 -6.27 1.79 2.02
CA ASN A 263 -5.66 2.07 3.31
C ASN A 263 -4.26 1.48 3.44
N ILE A 264 -3.45 2.15 4.24
CA ILE A 264 -2.17 1.65 4.69
C ILE A 264 -2.13 1.66 6.22
N SER A 265 -1.80 0.51 6.80
CA SER A 265 -1.90 0.26 8.24
C SER A 265 -0.55 -0.18 8.82
N PHE A 266 -0.20 0.37 9.98
CA PHE A 266 0.96 -0.07 10.75
C PHE A 266 0.63 -0.19 12.23
N ALA A 267 1.26 -1.15 12.91
CA ALA A 267 1.27 -1.26 14.35
C ALA A 267 2.39 -0.39 14.94
N PHE A 268 2.17 0.07 16.16
CA PHE A 268 3.19 0.71 16.99
C PHE A 268 2.84 0.52 18.48
N SER A 269 3.81 0.73 19.35
CA SER A 269 3.64 0.65 20.81
C SER A 269 3.90 2.00 21.46
N VAL A 270 3.10 2.34 22.46
CA VAL A 270 3.33 3.46 23.40
C VAL A 270 3.07 2.94 24.81
N ASN A 271 4.03 3.12 25.72
CA ASN A 271 3.91 2.68 27.12
C ASN A 271 3.44 1.22 27.26
N GLN A 272 4.05 0.30 26.48
CA GLN A 272 3.72 -1.14 26.43
C GLN A 272 2.31 -1.51 25.91
N ILE A 273 1.51 -0.52 25.52
CA ILE A 273 0.23 -0.74 24.85
C ILE A 273 0.48 -0.68 23.35
N LYS A 274 -0.06 -1.66 22.62
CA LYS A 274 0.08 -1.77 21.16
C LYS A 274 -1.17 -1.22 20.48
N TYR A 275 -0.95 -0.46 19.42
CA TYR A 275 -1.97 0.26 18.65
C TYR A 275 -1.84 -0.06 17.17
N VAL A 276 -2.88 0.25 16.40
CA VAL A 276 -2.88 0.28 14.94
C VAL A 276 -3.18 1.70 14.49
N TYR A 277 -2.34 2.21 13.60
CA TYR A 277 -2.61 3.44 12.86
C TYR A 277 -2.99 3.08 11.43
N ARG A 278 -4.06 3.69 10.92
CA ARG A 278 -4.48 3.59 9.52
C ARG A 278 -4.37 4.96 8.87
N HIS A 279 -3.61 5.01 7.79
CA HIS A 279 -3.50 6.16 6.90
C HIS A 279 -4.31 5.88 5.63
N PRO A 280 -5.11 6.83 5.12
CA PRO A 280 -5.83 6.66 3.87
C PRO A 280 -4.85 6.45 2.71
N GLY A 281 -5.19 5.55 1.81
CA GLY A 281 -4.49 5.33 0.55
C GLY A 281 -4.77 6.44 -0.48
N ALA A 282 -3.99 6.45 -1.57
CA ALA A 282 -4.06 7.52 -2.57
C ALA A 282 -5.40 7.59 -3.33
N THR A 283 -6.12 6.47 -3.46
CA THR A 283 -7.41 6.41 -4.18
C THR A 283 -8.63 6.61 -3.26
N ALA A 284 -8.40 6.66 -1.95
CA ALA A 284 -9.44 6.62 -0.93
C ALA A 284 -10.39 7.84 -0.99
N GLY A 285 -9.88 9.01 -1.34
CA GLY A 285 -10.66 10.26 -1.41
C GLY A 285 -11.76 10.28 -2.48
N ASN A 286 -11.68 9.44 -3.52
CA ASN A 286 -12.67 9.42 -4.61
C ASN A 286 -13.79 8.38 -4.40
N LEU A 287 -13.63 7.48 -3.44
CA LEU A 287 -14.50 6.30 -3.26
C LEU A 287 -15.22 6.31 -1.90
N ILE A 288 -14.61 6.92 -0.88
CA ILE A 288 -15.08 6.84 0.50
C ILE A 288 -15.75 8.15 0.92
N ASP A 289 -16.91 8.02 1.57
CA ASP A 289 -17.57 9.14 2.26
C ASP A 289 -17.10 9.19 3.72
N ARG A 290 -16.18 10.12 4.01
CA ARG A 290 -15.54 10.20 5.34
C ARG A 290 -16.51 10.58 6.46
N GLN A 291 -17.55 11.38 6.17
CA GLN A 291 -18.57 11.71 7.17
C GLN A 291 -19.33 10.46 7.62
N THR A 292 -19.71 9.62 6.67
CA THR A 292 -20.43 8.37 6.92
C THR A 292 -19.54 7.34 7.61
N GLU A 293 -18.29 7.17 7.18
CA GLU A 293 -17.31 6.29 7.82
C GLU A 293 -17.13 6.64 9.30
N ILE A 294 -16.90 7.92 9.62
CA ILE A 294 -16.71 8.38 11.01
C ILE A 294 -17.97 8.11 11.84
N PHE A 295 -19.14 8.44 11.30
CA PHE A 295 -20.41 8.20 12.00
C PHE A 295 -20.62 6.71 12.29
N ALA A 296 -20.45 5.86 11.28
CA ALA A 296 -20.63 4.42 11.40
C ALA A 296 -19.62 3.79 12.37
N GLN A 297 -18.35 4.20 12.28
CA GLN A 297 -17.28 3.72 13.15
C GLN A 297 -17.54 4.05 14.63
N TYR A 298 -17.97 5.28 14.94
CA TYR A 298 -18.32 5.65 16.32
C TYR A 298 -19.62 4.99 16.78
N LYS A 299 -20.60 4.78 15.89
CA LYS A 299 -21.79 4.00 16.23
C LYS A 299 -21.48 2.54 16.54
N ALA A 300 -20.62 1.91 15.74
CA ALA A 300 -20.13 0.56 16.01
C ALA A 300 -19.40 0.46 17.35
N LYS A 301 -18.64 1.49 17.73
CA LYS A 301 -18.02 1.59 19.06
C LYS A 301 -19.06 1.70 20.18
N ASP A 302 -20.02 2.62 20.07
CA ASP A 302 -21.11 2.80 21.06
C ASP A 302 -21.91 1.52 21.28
N LEU A 303 -22.09 0.73 20.21
CA LEU A 303 -22.82 -0.55 20.22
C LEU A 303 -21.96 -1.76 20.62
N ASN A 304 -20.70 -1.55 20.99
CA ASN A 304 -19.71 -2.59 21.32
C ASN A 304 -19.43 -3.59 20.17
N ILE A 305 -19.65 -3.19 18.92
CA ILE A 305 -19.35 -3.97 17.71
C ILE A 305 -17.86 -3.84 17.34
N ASP A 306 -17.32 -2.62 17.47
CA ASP A 306 -15.89 -2.33 17.32
C ASP A 306 -15.40 -1.49 18.51
N LYS A 307 -15.07 -2.17 19.61
CA LYS A 307 -14.54 -1.53 20.82
C LYS A 307 -13.07 -1.12 20.70
N SER A 308 -12.41 -1.38 19.56
CA SER A 308 -10.97 -1.11 19.40
C SER A 308 -10.67 0.35 19.09
N VAL A 309 -11.60 1.10 18.47
CA VAL A 309 -11.30 2.43 17.95
C VAL A 309 -11.12 3.47 19.05
N ILE A 310 -10.07 4.27 18.89
CA ILE A 310 -9.74 5.41 19.75
C ILE A 310 -10.13 6.70 19.05
N TYR A 311 -9.74 6.85 17.78
CA TYR A 311 -9.89 8.08 17.02
C TYR A 311 -10.08 7.82 15.53
N ILE A 312 -10.92 8.62 14.88
CA ILE A 312 -11.01 8.74 13.42
C ILE A 312 -11.43 10.17 13.03
N ASP A 313 -10.92 10.69 11.91
CA ASP A 313 -11.26 12.04 11.41
C ASP A 313 -11.52 12.13 9.90
N GLN A 314 -11.85 13.36 9.45
CA GLN A 314 -12.17 13.69 8.05
C GLN A 314 -10.98 13.51 7.10
N SER A 315 -9.75 13.53 7.60
CA SER A 315 -8.57 13.19 6.82
C SER A 315 -8.50 11.67 6.58
N GLY A 316 -9.31 10.86 7.27
CA GLY A 316 -9.34 9.41 7.17
C GLY A 316 -8.32 8.73 8.08
N TRP A 317 -7.63 9.49 8.94
CA TRP A 317 -6.67 8.95 9.89
C TRP A 317 -7.42 8.24 11.01
N LYS A 318 -7.02 7.00 11.31
CA LYS A 318 -7.64 6.19 12.36
C LYS A 318 -6.58 5.63 13.31
N ILE A 319 -6.87 5.67 14.61
CA ILE A 319 -6.09 5.00 15.65
C ILE A 319 -7.02 4.04 16.40
N SER A 320 -6.59 2.80 16.55
CA SER A 320 -7.28 1.78 17.35
C SER A 320 -6.30 1.00 18.22
N TYR A 321 -6.83 0.30 19.23
CA TYR A 321 -6.07 -0.70 19.96
C TYR A 321 -5.73 -1.88 19.04
N PHE A 322 -4.52 -2.41 19.18
CA PHE A 322 -4.14 -3.65 18.52
C PHE A 322 -4.81 -4.83 19.21
N ILE A 323 -5.62 -5.59 18.47
CA ILE A 323 -6.30 -6.78 18.99
C ILE A 323 -5.29 -7.94 19.02
N LYS A 324 -5.04 -8.48 20.21
CA LYS A 324 -4.08 -9.58 20.43
C LYS A 324 -4.78 -10.94 20.35
N ASN A 325 -3.99 -12.00 20.21
CA ASN A 325 -4.43 -13.40 20.25
C ASN A 325 -5.56 -13.67 19.25
N LEU A 326 -5.38 -13.24 18.00
CA LEU A 326 -6.37 -13.49 16.95
C LEU A 326 -6.38 -14.97 16.55
N ALA A 327 -7.57 -15.53 16.46
CA ALA A 327 -7.83 -16.83 15.88
C ALA A 327 -8.46 -16.66 14.49
N ASN A 328 -8.23 -17.63 13.60
CA ASN A 328 -8.91 -17.65 12.32
C ASN A 328 -10.42 -17.85 12.55
N PRO A 329 -11.29 -16.94 12.09
CA PRO A 329 -12.73 -17.11 12.17
C PRO A 329 -13.17 -18.37 11.41
N ASN A 330 -14.18 -19.07 11.93
CA ASN A 330 -14.80 -20.18 11.22
C ASN A 330 -16.30 -20.24 11.54
N PHE A 331 -17.05 -19.34 10.91
CA PHE A 331 -18.48 -19.13 11.18
C PHE A 331 -19.34 -20.38 10.97
N LEU A 332 -19.02 -21.21 9.98
CA LEU A 332 -19.82 -22.41 9.69
C LEU A 332 -19.50 -23.57 10.64
N ALA A 333 -18.27 -23.70 11.12
CA ALA A 333 -17.92 -24.73 12.10
C ALA A 333 -18.18 -24.30 13.56
N LYS A 334 -18.32 -22.99 13.81
CA LYS A 334 -18.51 -22.39 15.13
C LYS A 334 -19.77 -21.52 15.17
N PRO A 335 -20.95 -22.12 15.44
CA PRO A 335 -22.23 -21.41 15.42
C PRO A 335 -22.28 -20.19 16.34
N GLU A 336 -21.56 -20.19 17.46
CA GLU A 336 -21.44 -19.07 18.37
C GLU A 336 -20.84 -17.82 17.70
N GLN A 337 -19.83 -17.99 16.85
CA GLN A 337 -19.21 -16.89 16.10
C GLN A 337 -20.19 -16.33 15.08
N LEU A 338 -20.88 -17.22 14.34
CA LEU A 338 -21.86 -16.82 13.33
C LEU A 338 -23.05 -16.09 13.97
N ASN A 339 -23.58 -16.62 15.07
CA ASN A 339 -24.66 -16.00 15.82
C ASN A 339 -24.28 -14.58 16.26
N LYS A 340 -23.04 -14.40 16.76
CA LYS A 340 -22.56 -13.09 17.21
C LYS A 340 -22.33 -12.12 16.05
N ALA A 341 -21.78 -12.58 14.94
CA ALA A 341 -21.61 -11.78 13.72
C ALA A 341 -22.96 -11.26 13.20
N MET A 342 -23.96 -12.15 13.12
CA MET A 342 -25.29 -11.77 12.70
C MET A 342 -26.02 -10.87 13.71
N GLU A 343 -25.74 -11.04 15.01
CA GLU A 343 -26.22 -10.13 16.06
C GLU A 343 -25.66 -8.71 15.87
N TYR A 344 -24.38 -8.56 15.55
CA TYR A 344 -23.78 -7.26 15.25
C TYR A 344 -24.45 -6.59 14.04
N LEU A 345 -24.68 -7.33 12.96
CA LEU A 345 -25.38 -6.80 11.78
C LEU A 345 -26.80 -6.37 12.13
N ARG A 346 -27.58 -7.20 12.82
CA ARG A 346 -28.92 -6.81 13.30
C ARG A 346 -28.88 -5.58 14.21
N THR A 347 -27.84 -5.43 15.02
CA THR A 347 -27.70 -4.34 15.98
C THR A 347 -27.41 -3.03 15.26
N ILE A 348 -26.45 -3.02 14.33
CA ILE A 348 -26.16 -1.80 13.55
C ILE A 348 -27.31 -1.42 12.62
N HIS A 349 -28.02 -2.40 12.03
CA HIS A 349 -29.19 -2.17 11.19
C HIS A 349 -30.39 -1.55 11.93
N LYS A 350 -30.41 -1.62 13.27
CA LYS A 350 -31.43 -0.96 14.11
C LYS A 350 -31.04 0.46 14.52
N THR A 351 -29.90 0.96 14.06
CA THR A 351 -29.46 2.32 14.39
C THR A 351 -30.44 3.34 13.80
N ASP A 352 -31.05 4.14 14.66
CA ASP A 352 -31.82 5.29 14.23
C ASP A 352 -30.86 6.39 13.74
N ILE A 353 -31.09 6.83 12.51
CA ILE A 353 -30.30 7.87 11.87
C ILE A 353 -31.12 9.14 11.92
N SER A 354 -30.67 10.11 12.71
CA SER A 354 -31.38 11.38 12.81
C SER A 354 -31.42 12.08 11.45
N ASP A 355 -32.50 12.82 11.17
CA ASP A 355 -32.64 13.56 9.90
C ASP A 355 -31.49 14.55 9.62
N ASN A 356 -30.81 15.00 10.68
CA ASN A 356 -29.67 15.90 10.60
C ASN A 356 -28.34 15.19 10.34
N THR A 357 -28.28 13.86 10.48
CA THR A 357 -27.08 13.07 10.20
C THR A 357 -26.97 12.83 8.70
N LYS A 358 -25.96 13.43 8.07
CA LYS A 358 -25.66 13.16 6.66
C LYS A 358 -24.90 11.84 6.53
N CYS A 359 -25.60 10.80 6.10
CA CYS A 359 -24.99 9.54 5.69
C CYS A 359 -25.17 9.34 4.17
N LYS A 360 -24.13 8.84 3.50
CA LYS A 360 -24.15 8.46 2.09
C LYS A 360 -25.21 7.37 1.89
N TYR A 361 -26.11 7.58 0.94
CA TYR A 361 -26.91 6.50 0.38
C TYR A 361 -26.03 5.66 -0.55
N PHE A 362 -25.87 4.38 -0.24
CA PHE A 362 -25.04 3.47 -1.00
C PHE A 362 -25.92 2.75 -2.03
N ASP A 363 -25.91 3.25 -3.26
CA ASP A 363 -26.57 2.60 -4.39
C ASP A 363 -25.60 1.59 -5.01
N THR A 364 -25.82 0.31 -4.71
CA THR A 364 -24.93 -0.79 -5.13
C THR A 364 -24.72 -0.84 -6.65
N ILE A 365 -25.73 -0.56 -7.47
CA ILE A 365 -25.59 -0.56 -8.95
C ILE A 365 -24.79 0.65 -9.41
N LYS A 366 -25.13 1.83 -8.90
CA LYS A 366 -24.46 3.06 -9.31
C LYS A 366 -22.97 3.02 -8.94
N GLU A 367 -22.64 2.54 -7.75
CA GLU A 367 -21.25 2.37 -7.33
C GLU A 367 -20.53 1.30 -8.17
N ALA A 368 -21.19 0.17 -8.48
CA ALA A 368 -20.65 -0.85 -9.38
C ALA A 368 -20.31 -0.29 -10.78
N LYS A 369 -21.27 0.42 -11.40
CA LYS A 369 -21.09 1.05 -12.72
C LYS A 369 -19.99 2.12 -12.71
N LYS A 370 -19.84 2.88 -11.61
CA LYS A 370 -18.74 3.84 -11.46
C LYS A 370 -17.37 3.15 -11.54
N LEU A 371 -17.21 2.01 -10.88
CA LEU A 371 -15.97 1.22 -10.90
C LEU A 371 -15.69 0.65 -12.28
N MET A 372 -16.72 0.09 -12.92
CA MET A 372 -16.62 -0.43 -14.27
C MET A 372 -16.22 0.66 -15.28
N HIS A 373 -16.79 1.87 -15.16
CA HIS A 373 -16.43 3.01 -16.00
C HIS A 373 -14.95 3.41 -15.86
N ILE A 374 -14.43 3.42 -14.64
CA ILE A 374 -13.00 3.69 -14.42
C ILE A 374 -12.16 2.58 -15.03
N ALA A 375 -12.56 1.31 -14.85
CA ALA A 375 -11.84 0.16 -15.38
C ALA A 375 -11.81 0.12 -16.92
N SER A 376 -12.85 0.63 -17.59
CA SER A 376 -12.93 0.68 -19.05
C SER A 376 -11.78 1.46 -19.70
N ALA A 377 -11.19 2.42 -18.99
CA ALA A 377 -10.08 3.22 -19.50
C ALA A 377 -8.84 2.37 -19.86
N SER A 378 -8.61 1.25 -19.18
CA SER A 378 -7.48 0.35 -19.46
C SER A 378 -7.89 -1.05 -19.94
N LYS A 379 -9.14 -1.45 -19.75
CA LYS A 379 -9.64 -2.79 -20.10
C LYS A 379 -10.53 -2.85 -21.34
N GLY A 380 -10.89 -1.72 -21.95
CA GLY A 380 -11.79 -1.68 -23.11
C GLY A 380 -13.25 -1.38 -22.72
N ASP A 381 -14.18 -1.57 -23.65
CA ASP A 381 -15.60 -1.25 -23.44
C ASP A 381 -16.33 -2.34 -22.64
N LEU A 382 -16.09 -2.36 -21.33
CA LEU A 382 -16.71 -3.28 -20.38
C LEU A 382 -18.25 -3.17 -20.34
N PHE A 383 -18.82 -2.00 -20.68
CA PHE A 383 -20.29 -1.86 -20.72
C PHE A 383 -20.88 -2.61 -21.91
N TYR A 384 -20.17 -2.62 -23.05
CA TYR A 384 -20.55 -3.44 -24.20
C TYR A 384 -20.35 -4.93 -23.91
N GLU A 385 -19.19 -5.32 -23.36
CA GLU A 385 -18.84 -6.72 -23.08
C GLU A 385 -19.81 -7.39 -22.09
N PHE A 386 -20.23 -6.67 -21.05
CA PHE A 386 -21.10 -7.18 -20.00
C PHE A 386 -22.55 -6.65 -20.09
N ASN A 387 -22.97 -6.14 -21.25
CA ASN A 387 -24.28 -5.49 -21.42
C ASN A 387 -25.46 -6.38 -20.98
N GLU A 388 -25.44 -7.67 -21.34
CA GLU A 388 -26.51 -8.61 -20.94
C GLU A 388 -26.59 -8.76 -19.42
N LEU A 389 -25.44 -8.92 -18.76
CA LEU A 389 -25.37 -9.04 -17.31
C LEU A 389 -25.85 -7.75 -16.61
N ILE A 390 -25.41 -6.59 -17.11
CA ILE A 390 -25.83 -5.28 -16.59
C ILE A 390 -27.35 -5.13 -16.71
N SER A 391 -27.93 -5.46 -17.87
CA SER A 391 -29.37 -5.38 -18.10
C SER A 391 -30.15 -6.27 -17.12
N LYS A 392 -29.70 -7.52 -16.94
CA LYS A 392 -30.33 -8.44 -15.97
C LYS A 392 -30.24 -7.91 -14.54
N ILE A 393 -29.13 -7.29 -14.14
CA ILE A 393 -28.95 -6.70 -12.80
C ILE A 393 -29.89 -5.50 -12.60
N GLU A 394 -30.04 -4.64 -13.61
CA GLU A 394 -30.96 -3.51 -13.55
C GLU A 394 -32.42 -3.96 -13.44
N ASP A 395 -32.81 -5.00 -14.18
CA ASP A 395 -34.13 -5.59 -14.06
C ASP A 395 -34.35 -6.25 -12.69
N LEU A 396 -33.36 -6.99 -12.19
CA LEU A 396 -33.41 -7.59 -10.85
C LEU A 396 -33.59 -6.53 -9.76
N ASN A 397 -32.93 -5.38 -9.88
CA ASN A 397 -33.03 -4.30 -8.90
C ASN A 397 -34.44 -3.69 -8.84
N LYS A 398 -35.15 -3.58 -9.97
CA LYS A 398 -36.56 -3.13 -9.97
C LYS A 398 -37.42 -4.07 -9.12
N TYR A 399 -37.25 -5.38 -9.27
CA TYR A 399 -37.97 -6.38 -8.48
C TYR A 399 -37.59 -6.32 -7.00
N ILE A 400 -36.30 -6.15 -6.69
CA ILE A 400 -35.82 -5.98 -5.31
C ILE A 400 -36.49 -4.79 -4.62
N GLU A 401 -36.63 -3.66 -5.31
CA GLU A 401 -37.28 -2.45 -4.77
C GLU A 401 -38.78 -2.68 -4.50
N ILE A 402 -39.47 -3.39 -5.39
CA ILE A 402 -40.87 -3.76 -5.21
C ILE A 402 -41.03 -4.71 -4.00
N ASP A 403 -40.19 -5.75 -3.91
CA ASP A 403 -40.24 -6.71 -2.80
C ASP A 403 -39.91 -6.03 -1.46
N ALA A 404 -38.95 -5.09 -1.44
CA ALA A 404 -38.64 -4.30 -0.26
C ALA A 404 -39.84 -3.48 0.21
N GLN A 405 -40.57 -2.82 -0.71
CA GLN A 405 -41.78 -2.07 -0.38
C GLN A 405 -42.88 -3.00 0.16
N TYR A 406 -43.10 -4.13 -0.50
CA TYR A 406 -44.11 -5.13 -0.09
C TYR A 406 -43.81 -5.70 1.30
N LEU A 407 -42.55 -6.00 1.59
CA LEU A 407 -42.08 -6.54 2.86
C LEU A 407 -41.89 -5.47 3.95
N GLY A 408 -42.02 -4.17 3.61
CA GLY A 408 -41.74 -3.07 4.53
C GLY A 408 -40.26 -2.96 4.95
N ILE A 409 -39.34 -3.48 4.14
CA ILE A 409 -37.90 -3.41 4.41
C ILE A 409 -37.43 -1.99 4.13
N LYS A 410 -36.92 -1.33 5.17
CA LYS A 410 -36.32 0.01 5.06
C LYS A 410 -34.82 -0.10 4.79
N LYS A 411 -34.27 0.93 4.15
CA LYS A 411 -32.81 1.13 4.12
C LYS A 411 -32.33 1.58 5.50
N VAL A 412 -31.19 1.06 5.92
CA VAL A 412 -30.60 1.21 7.26
C VAL A 412 -29.10 1.48 7.13
N LEU A 413 -28.44 1.80 8.25
CA LEU A 413 -26.98 1.89 8.26
C LEU A 413 -26.37 0.50 8.08
N CYS A 414 -25.77 0.26 6.91
CA CYS A 414 -25.06 -0.98 6.58
C CYS A 414 -23.55 -0.74 6.59
N HIS A 415 -22.79 -1.81 6.79
CA HIS A 415 -21.33 -1.81 6.66
C HIS A 415 -20.89 -1.78 5.18
N ASN A 416 -21.65 -2.45 4.30
CA ASN A 416 -21.44 -2.67 2.87
C ASN A 416 -20.10 -3.34 2.49
N ASP A 417 -19.35 -3.87 3.45
CA ASP A 417 -18.13 -4.64 3.21
C ASP A 417 -17.91 -5.72 4.28
N THR A 418 -18.94 -6.52 4.49
CA THR A 418 -18.95 -7.62 5.44
C THR A 418 -18.36 -8.88 4.80
N TYR A 419 -17.14 -9.21 5.17
CA TYR A 419 -16.48 -10.48 4.86
C TYR A 419 -15.53 -10.88 5.97
N GLU A 420 -15.15 -12.15 5.94
CA GLU A 420 -14.35 -12.80 6.96
C GLU A 420 -13.12 -11.99 7.42
N PRO A 421 -12.27 -11.42 6.53
CA PRO A 421 -11.16 -10.55 6.93
C PRO A 421 -11.52 -9.31 7.78
N ASN A 422 -12.74 -8.77 7.66
CA ASN A 422 -13.21 -7.66 8.48
C ASN A 422 -13.79 -8.11 9.83
N PHE A 423 -13.90 -9.43 10.04
CA PHE A 423 -14.23 -9.99 11.34
C PHE A 423 -12.97 -10.49 12.04
N LEU A 424 -12.62 -9.84 13.15
CA LEU A 424 -11.52 -10.27 14.00
C LEU A 424 -12.09 -11.06 15.18
N VAL A 425 -11.57 -12.29 15.36
CA VAL A 425 -11.95 -13.16 16.48
C VAL A 425 -10.74 -13.39 17.37
N THR A 426 -10.88 -13.25 18.69
CA THR A 426 -9.82 -13.63 19.63
C THR A 426 -9.91 -15.10 20.02
N GLU A 427 -8.83 -15.65 20.57
CA GLU A 427 -8.82 -16.99 21.18
C GLU A 427 -9.87 -17.16 22.30
N GLU A 428 -10.28 -16.06 22.95
CA GLU A 428 -11.38 -16.05 23.93
C GLU A 428 -12.77 -15.94 23.30
N ASN A 429 -12.88 -16.02 21.96
CA ASN A 429 -14.09 -15.83 21.16
C ASN A 429 -14.73 -14.42 21.25
N ASP A 430 -13.97 -13.39 21.63
CA ASP A 430 -14.40 -12.01 21.41
C ASP A 430 -14.41 -11.71 19.90
N LEU A 431 -15.50 -11.13 19.40
CA LEU A 431 -15.69 -10.78 17.99
C LEU A 431 -15.69 -9.26 17.80
N TYR A 432 -15.07 -8.80 16.72
CA TYR A 432 -15.06 -7.40 16.28
C TYR A 432 -15.41 -7.35 14.78
N LEU A 433 -16.25 -6.40 14.39
CA LEU A 433 -16.45 -6.05 12.98
C LEU A 433 -15.81 -4.70 12.71
N ILE A 434 -14.72 -4.71 11.95
CA ILE A 434 -13.86 -3.55 11.70
C ILE A 434 -13.99 -3.06 10.25
N ASP A 435 -13.39 -1.90 9.99
CA ASP A 435 -13.22 -1.29 8.67
C ASP A 435 -14.51 -0.77 7.98
N TRP A 436 -15.12 0.20 8.64
CA TRP A 436 -16.37 0.85 8.25
C TRP A 436 -16.25 1.85 7.07
N GLU A 437 -15.26 1.69 6.19
CA GLU A 437 -14.98 2.68 5.13
C GLU A 437 -16.05 2.75 4.04
N TYR A 438 -16.74 1.64 3.78
CA TYR A 438 -17.86 1.57 2.82
C TYR A 438 -19.22 1.74 3.48
N ALA A 439 -19.26 2.07 4.78
CA ALA A 439 -20.51 2.21 5.49
C ALA A 439 -21.44 3.24 4.82
N GLY A 440 -22.74 2.96 4.85
CA GLY A 440 -23.72 3.79 4.16
C GLY A 440 -25.13 3.23 4.25
N ILE A 441 -26.09 4.06 3.86
CA ILE A 441 -27.51 3.73 3.90
C ILE A 441 -27.83 2.79 2.75
N ASN A 442 -28.16 1.54 3.07
CA ASN A 442 -28.50 0.50 2.11
C ASN A 442 -29.56 -0.43 2.67
N TYR A 443 -30.05 -1.38 1.88
CA TYR A 443 -30.87 -2.46 2.42
C TYR A 443 -30.01 -3.42 3.27
N PRO A 444 -30.54 -3.93 4.39
CA PRO A 444 -29.78 -4.83 5.28
C PRO A 444 -29.35 -6.12 4.59
N ALA A 445 -30.05 -6.52 3.53
CA ALA A 445 -29.70 -7.66 2.70
C ALA A 445 -28.35 -7.50 1.99
N ASN A 446 -27.86 -6.27 1.77
CA ASN A 446 -26.55 -6.03 1.15
C ASN A 446 -25.39 -6.55 2.02
N ASP A 447 -25.45 -6.39 3.34
CA ASP A 447 -24.40 -6.89 4.24
C ASP A 447 -24.36 -8.43 4.27
N ILE A 448 -25.51 -9.08 4.14
CA ILE A 448 -25.54 -10.54 3.99
C ILE A 448 -25.06 -10.96 2.59
N GLY A 449 -25.46 -10.20 1.57
CA GLY A 449 -24.99 -10.37 0.20
C GLY A 449 -23.47 -10.29 0.10
N CYS A 450 -22.82 -9.33 0.78
CA CYS A 450 -21.36 -9.15 0.77
C CYS A 450 -20.60 -10.37 1.31
N ILE A 451 -21.16 -11.05 2.31
CA ILE A 451 -20.58 -12.29 2.85
C ILE A 451 -20.73 -13.40 1.81
N LEU A 452 -21.95 -13.61 1.33
CA LEU A 452 -22.32 -14.77 0.51
C LEU A 452 -21.91 -14.66 -0.95
N SER A 453 -21.57 -13.47 -1.44
CA SER A 453 -21.16 -13.26 -2.83
C SER A 453 -19.69 -13.52 -3.10
N ARG A 454 -18.82 -13.48 -2.07
CA ARG A 454 -17.36 -13.48 -2.23
C ARG A 454 -16.70 -14.84 -1.99
N GLY A 455 -17.45 -15.83 -1.53
CA GLY A 455 -17.00 -17.20 -1.31
C GLY A 455 -17.87 -18.22 -2.04
N GLU A 456 -17.41 -19.46 -2.11
CA GLU A 456 -18.17 -20.58 -2.70
C GLU A 456 -19.00 -21.27 -1.62
N TYR A 457 -20.21 -20.77 -1.38
CA TYR A 457 -21.14 -21.35 -0.42
C TYR A 457 -22.14 -22.30 -1.08
N THR A 458 -22.43 -23.42 -0.42
CA THR A 458 -23.53 -24.31 -0.78
C THR A 458 -24.88 -23.67 -0.44
N ASP A 459 -25.96 -24.15 -1.04
CA ASP A 459 -27.31 -23.62 -0.77
C ASP A 459 -27.71 -23.84 0.70
N ASP A 460 -27.26 -24.93 1.35
CA ASP A 460 -27.46 -25.18 2.78
C ASP A 460 -26.68 -24.20 3.67
N GLN A 461 -25.46 -23.85 3.27
CA GLN A 461 -24.66 -22.85 3.99
C GLN A 461 -25.28 -21.46 3.86
N VAL A 462 -25.71 -21.07 2.64
CA VAL A 462 -26.48 -19.84 2.41
C VAL A 462 -27.72 -19.82 3.30
N GLN A 463 -28.46 -20.92 3.37
CA GLN A 463 -29.63 -21.03 4.22
C GLN A 463 -29.28 -20.87 5.71
N THR A 464 -28.16 -21.44 6.15
CA THR A 464 -27.68 -21.30 7.53
C THR A 464 -27.43 -19.83 7.87
N TYR A 465 -26.70 -19.09 7.02
CA TYR A 465 -26.47 -17.65 7.23
C TYR A 465 -27.77 -16.85 7.29
N LEU A 466 -28.70 -17.11 6.38
CA LEU A 466 -29.98 -16.41 6.32
C LEU A 466 -30.82 -16.68 7.58
N THR A 467 -31.04 -17.95 7.94
CA THR A 467 -31.82 -18.30 9.13
C THR A 467 -31.16 -17.76 10.40
N THR A 468 -29.84 -17.81 10.52
CA THR A 468 -29.13 -17.22 11.67
C THR A 468 -29.25 -15.70 11.72
N TYR A 469 -29.24 -15.02 10.57
CA TYR A 469 -29.48 -13.57 10.51
C TYR A 469 -30.91 -13.20 10.92
N PHE A 470 -31.92 -13.94 10.47
CA PHE A 470 -33.31 -13.68 10.85
C PHE A 470 -33.65 -14.15 12.27
N GLY A 471 -32.91 -15.11 12.82
CA GLY A 471 -33.25 -15.78 14.09
C GLY A 471 -34.50 -16.66 13.99
N ARG A 472 -35.00 -16.88 12.78
CA ARG A 472 -36.15 -17.72 12.44
C ARG A 472 -36.09 -18.14 10.98
N GLU A 473 -36.94 -19.07 10.60
CA GLU A 473 -37.16 -19.39 9.19
C GLU A 473 -37.72 -18.18 8.43
N LEU A 474 -37.21 -17.99 7.21
CA LEU A 474 -37.60 -16.92 6.31
C LEU A 474 -38.89 -17.32 5.59
N THR A 475 -39.77 -16.34 5.37
CA THR A 475 -40.87 -16.49 4.43
C THR A 475 -40.34 -16.62 3.00
N PHE A 476 -41.18 -17.08 2.07
CA PHE A 476 -40.82 -17.19 0.66
C PHE A 476 -40.31 -15.86 0.08
N HIS A 477 -41.04 -14.76 0.33
CA HIS A 477 -40.68 -13.43 -0.17
C HIS A 477 -39.39 -12.89 0.46
N GLU A 478 -39.18 -13.07 1.77
CA GLU A 478 -37.92 -12.67 2.43
C GLU A 478 -36.72 -13.43 1.85
N ARG A 479 -36.87 -14.74 1.68
CA ARG A 479 -35.84 -15.60 1.08
C ARG A 479 -35.50 -15.14 -0.34
N ARG A 480 -36.52 -14.90 -1.17
CA ARG A 480 -36.34 -14.39 -2.54
C ARG A 480 -35.58 -13.06 -2.54
N HIS A 481 -36.00 -12.11 -1.71
CA HIS A 481 -35.36 -10.80 -1.60
C HIS A 481 -33.87 -10.90 -1.25
N TYR A 482 -33.50 -11.73 -0.27
CA TYR A 482 -32.10 -11.89 0.14
C TYR A 482 -31.26 -12.64 -0.89
N ILE A 483 -31.81 -13.66 -1.58
CA ILE A 483 -31.12 -14.35 -2.67
C ILE A 483 -30.84 -13.39 -3.84
N ALA A 484 -31.81 -12.55 -4.19
CA ALA A 484 -31.63 -11.52 -5.21
C ALA A 484 -30.50 -10.55 -4.85
N TYR A 485 -30.37 -10.19 -3.56
CA TYR A 485 -29.28 -9.36 -3.07
C TYR A 485 -27.90 -10.01 -3.15
N ILE A 486 -27.79 -11.34 -3.10
CA ILE A 486 -26.51 -12.02 -3.31
C ILE A 486 -26.01 -11.74 -4.74
N ALA A 487 -26.87 -11.83 -5.75
CA ALA A 487 -26.50 -11.51 -7.13
C ALA A 487 -26.10 -10.02 -7.29
N LEU A 488 -26.86 -9.11 -6.67
CA LEU A 488 -26.59 -7.68 -6.73
C LEU A 488 -25.24 -7.30 -6.08
N SER A 489 -24.97 -7.85 -4.89
CA SER A 489 -23.69 -7.69 -4.19
C SER A 489 -22.54 -8.32 -4.99
N ALA A 490 -22.76 -9.49 -5.57
CA ALA A 490 -21.78 -10.18 -6.41
C ALA A 490 -21.38 -9.35 -7.62
N PHE A 491 -22.34 -8.68 -8.28
CA PHE A 491 -22.06 -7.76 -9.37
C PHE A 491 -21.17 -6.58 -8.93
N TYR A 492 -21.44 -5.98 -7.76
CA TYR A 492 -20.60 -4.92 -7.21
C TYR A 492 -19.15 -5.37 -6.99
N TRP A 493 -18.96 -6.51 -6.33
CA TRP A 493 -17.61 -7.03 -6.06
C TRP A 493 -16.88 -7.51 -7.31
N PHE A 494 -17.61 -7.97 -8.33
CA PHE A 494 -17.05 -8.20 -9.66
C PHE A 494 -16.54 -6.88 -10.29
N CYS A 495 -17.33 -5.82 -10.26
CA CYS A 495 -16.90 -4.50 -10.75
C CYS A 495 -15.72 -3.93 -9.95
N TRP A 496 -15.66 -4.20 -8.64
CA TRP A 496 -14.54 -3.83 -7.80
C TRP A 496 -13.25 -4.56 -8.23
N GLY A 497 -13.31 -5.87 -8.49
CA GLY A 497 -12.16 -6.62 -9.01
C GLY A 497 -11.69 -6.12 -10.40
N LEU A 498 -12.62 -5.77 -11.30
CA LEU A 498 -12.30 -5.11 -12.57
C LEU A 498 -11.52 -3.80 -12.35
N TYR A 499 -11.96 -2.99 -11.38
CA TYR A 499 -11.28 -1.75 -11.01
C TYR A 499 -9.87 -2.02 -10.45
N LYS A 500 -9.70 -2.97 -9.52
CA LYS A 500 -8.37 -3.30 -8.96
C LYS A 500 -7.36 -3.67 -10.04
N GLY A 501 -7.73 -4.56 -10.96
CA GLY A 501 -6.87 -4.93 -12.08
C GLY A 501 -6.59 -3.79 -13.06
N SER A 502 -7.53 -2.86 -13.20
CA SER A 502 -7.35 -1.70 -14.10
C SER A 502 -6.27 -0.73 -13.62
N VAL A 503 -6.01 -0.70 -12.30
CA VAL A 503 -5.00 0.15 -11.66
C VAL A 503 -3.72 -0.60 -11.31
N GLY A 504 -3.57 -1.85 -11.78
CA GLY A 504 -2.37 -2.67 -11.59
C GLY A 504 -2.21 -3.26 -10.19
N ASP A 505 -3.30 -3.38 -9.42
CA ASP A 505 -3.32 -4.10 -8.14
C ASP A 505 -3.84 -5.54 -8.36
N ASP A 506 -3.67 -6.41 -7.35
CA ASP A 506 -4.26 -7.74 -7.33
C ASP A 506 -5.80 -7.66 -7.39
N ASP A 507 -6.42 -8.40 -8.31
CA ASP A 507 -7.88 -8.41 -8.51
C ASP A 507 -8.64 -8.89 -7.25
N GLY A 508 -7.94 -9.54 -6.32
CA GLY A 508 -8.47 -10.05 -5.07
C GLY A 508 -8.96 -11.49 -5.20
N PHE A 509 -8.81 -12.27 -4.13
CA PHE A 509 -9.29 -13.66 -4.05
C PHE A 509 -10.79 -13.79 -4.33
N PHE A 510 -11.57 -12.72 -4.14
CA PHE A 510 -13.02 -12.70 -4.31
C PHE A 510 -13.48 -12.42 -5.76
N PHE A 511 -12.60 -12.00 -6.69
CA PHE A 511 -13.02 -11.51 -8.01
C PHE A 511 -13.78 -12.56 -8.83
N LEU A 512 -13.19 -13.74 -9.03
CA LEU A 512 -13.82 -14.84 -9.75
C LEU A 512 -15.02 -15.44 -8.99
N PRO A 513 -14.95 -15.70 -7.66
CA PRO A 513 -16.13 -16.08 -6.89
C PRO A 513 -17.30 -15.10 -7.02
N ALA A 514 -17.06 -13.79 -6.99
CA ALA A 514 -18.09 -12.78 -7.18
C ALA A 514 -18.75 -12.89 -8.56
N TYR A 515 -17.96 -13.03 -9.64
CA TYR A 515 -18.54 -13.27 -10.96
C TYR A 515 -19.40 -14.54 -11.01
N ARG A 516 -18.87 -15.67 -10.51
CA ARG A 516 -19.58 -16.96 -10.48
C ARG A 516 -20.89 -16.88 -9.71
N ASN A 517 -20.88 -16.26 -8.54
CA ASN A 517 -22.08 -16.09 -7.72
C ASN A 517 -23.09 -15.15 -8.37
N CYS A 518 -22.63 -14.09 -9.05
CA CYS A 518 -23.51 -13.22 -9.82
C CYS A 518 -24.31 -14.03 -10.84
N ILE A 519 -23.62 -14.85 -11.66
CA ILE A 519 -24.26 -15.72 -12.66
C ILE A 519 -25.12 -16.81 -12.01
N LYS A 520 -24.65 -17.45 -10.92
CA LYS A 520 -25.38 -18.50 -10.22
C LYS A 520 -26.75 -18.04 -9.72
N TYR A 521 -26.83 -16.82 -9.17
CA TYR A 521 -28.04 -16.35 -8.50
C TYR A 521 -28.92 -15.44 -9.35
N ILE A 522 -28.41 -14.77 -10.38
CA ILE A 522 -29.18 -13.77 -11.14
C ILE A 522 -30.39 -14.36 -11.85
N ASP A 523 -30.20 -15.44 -12.62
CA ASP A 523 -31.30 -16.08 -13.37
C ASP A 523 -32.28 -16.75 -12.40
N LYS A 524 -31.76 -17.45 -11.37
CA LYS A 524 -32.57 -18.06 -10.30
C LYS A 524 -33.45 -17.02 -9.59
N ALA A 525 -32.92 -15.83 -9.32
CA ALA A 525 -33.67 -14.75 -8.68
C ALA A 525 -34.73 -14.15 -9.62
N LEU A 526 -34.36 -13.82 -10.87
CA LEU A 526 -35.30 -13.29 -11.87
C LEU A 526 -36.49 -14.23 -12.12
N ASP A 527 -36.22 -15.53 -12.26
CA ASP A 527 -37.27 -16.53 -12.48
C ASP A 527 -38.23 -16.63 -11.28
N SER A 528 -37.72 -16.47 -10.05
CA SER A 528 -38.54 -16.48 -8.84
C SER A 528 -39.47 -15.25 -8.71
N TYR A 529 -39.14 -14.13 -9.35
CA TYR A 529 -40.02 -12.96 -9.42
C TYR A 529 -41.09 -13.14 -10.50
N LYS A 530 -40.70 -13.60 -11.69
CA LYS A 530 -41.63 -13.84 -12.82
C LYS A 530 -42.68 -14.89 -12.49
N TYR A 531 -42.32 -15.97 -11.81
CA TYR A 531 -43.28 -17.01 -11.40
C TYR A 531 -44.37 -16.46 -10.46
N ASP A 532 -44.03 -15.53 -9.58
CA ASP A 532 -44.98 -14.91 -8.64
C ASP A 532 -45.91 -13.90 -9.33
N GLU A 533 -45.46 -13.24 -10.41
CA GLU A 533 -46.33 -12.37 -11.23
C GLU A 533 -47.38 -13.16 -12.01
N VAL A 534 -47.08 -14.39 -12.43
CA VAL A 534 -48.02 -15.26 -13.17
C VAL A 534 -49.07 -15.91 -12.26
N ASN A 535 -48.77 -16.04 -10.96
CA ASN A 535 -49.64 -16.70 -9.98
C ASN A 535 -50.42 -15.71 -9.08
N LYS A 536 -50.32 -14.40 -9.36
CA LYS A 536 -51.18 -13.34 -8.83
C LYS A 536 -52.30 -13.05 -9.82
#